data_AF-A0A8R2FDZ2-F1
#
_entry.id   AF-A0A8R2FDZ2-F1
#
_cell.length_a   1.000
_cell.length_b   1.000
_cell.length_c   1.000
_cell.angle_alpha   90.00
_cell.angle_beta   90.00
_cell.angle_gamma   90.00
#
_symmetry.space_group_name_H-M   'P 1'
#
loop_
_entity.id
_entity.type
_entity.pdbx_description
1 polymer ?
#
loop_
_entity_poly.entity_id
_entity_poly.type
_entity_poly.pdbx_seq_one_letter_code
_entity_poly.pdbx_strand_id
1 'polypeptide(L)'
;FINARYVSPPEAVWRLFSYELHKPSHRVIRLPVHLEDYHTVYFAPGQELERVQNAALARTRLTAFFSLNETDPEARQYLYHEIPMHYTWAERDRRWNRRRRVMPNETLSRMYAVNPLDRERFLLRLLLLHRRGPQSFRDMRTVDGIVYPTYAAAAVALGLLEDDQALLACMTESAAVDTPAQLRYLLVTILLYCEAADPLALYMASEEDLRQDFFHRLRDEDRARAACLDAIGRLLQGHGKTLADYGLPNPDVALLEEDAGGD
;
A
#
# COMPACT_ATOMS: atom_id res chain seq x y z
N PHE A 1 -20.29 14.06 12.75
CA PHE A 1 -19.24 14.19 13.78
C PHE A 1 -19.18 15.63 14.26
N ILE A 2 -19.47 15.90 15.53
CA ILE A 2 -19.24 17.22 16.11
C ILE A 2 -17.74 17.31 16.43
N ASN A 3 -17.06 18.28 15.84
CA ASN A 3 -15.65 18.55 16.11
C ASN A 3 -15.55 19.35 17.42
N ALA A 4 -15.86 18.70 18.54
CA ALA A 4 -15.79 19.29 19.87
C ALA A 4 -14.57 18.72 20.62
N ARG A 5 -13.81 19.60 21.27
CA ARG A 5 -12.71 19.23 22.13
C ARG A 5 -13.22 19.29 23.56
N TYR A 6 -13.28 18.14 24.25
CA TYR A 6 -13.63 18.12 25.67
C TYR A 6 -12.55 18.86 26.47
N VAL A 7 -12.99 19.79 27.31
CA VAL A 7 -12.14 20.51 28.27
C VAL A 7 -12.60 20.08 29.65
N SER A 8 -11.71 19.49 30.43
CA SER A 8 -12.04 19.03 31.78
C SER A 8 -12.34 20.22 32.72
N PRO A 9 -13.17 20.05 33.77
CA PRO A 9 -13.44 21.13 34.73
C PRO A 9 -12.17 21.76 35.34
N PRO A 10 -11.12 21.00 35.72
CA PRO A 10 -9.86 21.59 36.18
C PRO A 10 -9.17 22.45 35.11
N GLU A 11 -9.12 21.99 33.86
CA GLU A 11 -8.52 22.76 32.76
C GLU A 11 -9.30 24.06 32.49
N ALA A 12 -10.63 24.02 32.58
CA ALA A 12 -11.48 25.20 32.42
C ALA A 12 -11.20 26.26 33.50
N VAL A 13 -11.06 25.84 34.77
CA VAL A 13 -10.69 26.73 35.88
C VAL A 13 -9.30 27.34 35.67
N TRP A 14 -8.32 26.54 35.22
CA TRP A 14 -6.98 27.05 34.91
C TRP A 14 -6.98 28.10 33.81
N ARG A 15 -7.75 27.86 32.74
CA ARG A 15 -7.90 28.82 31.65
C ARG A 15 -8.60 30.10 32.11
N LEU A 16 -9.63 29.98 32.95
CA LEU A 16 -10.40 31.12 33.46
C LEU A 16 -9.54 32.05 34.33
N PHE A 17 -8.64 31.49 35.13
CA PHE A 17 -7.67 32.25 35.92
C PHE A 17 -6.39 32.61 35.16
N SER A 18 -6.30 32.32 33.85
CA SER A 18 -5.11 32.60 33.02
C SER A 18 -3.81 32.00 33.58
N TYR A 19 -3.89 30.86 34.27
CA TYR A 19 -2.70 30.16 34.72
C TYR A 19 -1.94 29.57 33.54
N GLU A 20 -0.62 29.54 33.64
CA GLU A 20 0.23 28.94 32.62
C GLU A 20 -0.04 27.42 32.55
N LEU A 21 -0.67 27.00 31.47
CA LEU A 21 -0.83 25.58 31.15
C LEU A 21 0.53 25.00 30.71
N HIS A 22 0.64 23.68 30.76
CA HIS A 22 1.83 22.98 30.26
C HIS A 22 2.21 23.46 28.85
N LYS A 23 3.51 23.72 28.64
CA LYS A 23 4.04 24.03 27.32
C LYS A 23 4.24 22.73 26.54
N PRO A 24 3.95 22.70 25.22
CA PRO A 24 4.33 21.57 24.40
C PRO A 24 5.84 21.42 24.45
N SER A 25 6.31 20.25 24.89
CA SER A 25 7.74 19.94 24.96
C SER A 25 8.39 19.81 23.59
N HIS A 26 7.59 19.52 22.55
CA HIS A 26 8.06 19.28 21.19
C HIS A 26 7.08 19.88 20.16
N ARG A 27 7.60 20.33 19.02
CA ARG A 27 6.80 20.70 17.85
C ARG A 27 6.55 19.47 16.99
N VAL A 28 5.28 19.17 16.68
CA VAL A 28 4.94 18.08 15.75
C VAL A 28 4.73 18.63 14.33
N ILE A 29 5.54 18.17 13.37
CA ILE A 29 5.41 18.50 11.95
C ILE A 29 4.74 17.34 11.22
N ARG A 30 3.58 17.60 10.61
CA ARG A 30 2.86 16.62 9.81
C ARG A 30 3.32 16.63 8.36
N LEU A 31 3.65 15.45 7.86
CA LEU A 31 4.19 15.24 6.53
C LEU A 31 3.16 14.53 5.64
N PRO A 32 2.66 15.20 4.58
CA PRO A 32 1.69 14.62 3.64
C PRO A 32 2.33 13.47 2.84
N VAL A 33 1.52 12.46 2.55
CA VAL A 33 1.85 11.40 1.60
C VAL A 33 0.74 11.38 0.55
N HIS A 34 1.12 11.55 -0.71
CA HIS A 34 0.22 11.55 -1.85
C HIS A 34 0.97 11.05 -3.08
N LEU A 35 0.24 10.51 -4.05
CA LEU A 35 0.80 10.13 -5.34
C LEU A 35 1.09 11.39 -6.18
N GLU A 36 1.83 11.22 -7.28
CA GLU A 36 2.07 12.27 -8.26
C GLU A 36 0.73 12.82 -8.76
N ASP A 37 0.54 14.14 -8.69
CA ASP A 37 -0.71 14.84 -9.06
C ASP A 37 -1.98 14.53 -8.24
N TYR A 38 -1.90 13.69 -7.19
CA TYR A 38 -3.03 13.36 -6.30
C TYR A 38 -2.94 14.02 -4.91
N HIS A 39 -2.40 15.25 -4.81
CA HIS A 39 -2.37 15.99 -3.55
C HIS A 39 -3.73 16.61 -3.20
N THR A 40 -4.04 16.68 -1.91
CA THR A 40 -5.30 17.26 -1.42
C THR A 40 -5.30 18.78 -1.56
N VAL A 41 -6.36 19.32 -2.16
CA VAL A 41 -6.61 20.76 -2.29
C VAL A 41 -7.87 21.12 -1.52
N TYR A 42 -7.77 22.13 -0.65
CA TYR A 42 -8.94 22.69 0.06
C TYR A 42 -9.36 23.99 -0.62
N PHE A 43 -10.64 24.11 -0.94
CA PHE A 43 -11.25 25.30 -1.52
C PHE A 43 -12.58 25.60 -0.82
N ALA A 44 -12.98 26.87 -0.84
CA ALA A 44 -14.33 27.26 -0.46
C ALA A 44 -15.28 27.05 -1.65
N PRO A 45 -16.58 26.80 -1.41
CA PRO A 45 -17.57 26.73 -2.48
C PRO A 45 -17.52 27.97 -3.37
N GLY A 46 -17.48 27.79 -4.69
CA GLY A 46 -17.40 28.86 -5.70
C GLY A 46 -15.98 29.32 -6.06
N GLN A 47 -14.92 28.74 -5.48
CA GLN A 47 -13.52 29.00 -5.83
C GLN A 47 -12.80 27.75 -6.36
N GLU A 48 -13.54 26.75 -6.83
CA GLU A 48 -13.01 25.43 -7.19
C GLU A 48 -11.93 25.53 -8.27
N LEU A 49 -12.25 26.18 -9.39
CA LEU A 49 -11.42 26.17 -10.59
C LEU A 49 -10.08 26.91 -10.36
N GLU A 50 -10.15 28.10 -9.78
CA GLU A 50 -8.98 28.95 -9.50
C GLU A 50 -8.07 28.30 -8.45
N ARG A 51 -8.64 27.64 -7.44
CA ARG A 51 -7.86 26.95 -6.40
C ARG A 51 -7.23 25.68 -6.92
N VAL A 52 -7.89 24.90 -7.76
CA VAL A 52 -7.31 23.71 -8.39
C VAL A 52 -6.14 24.11 -9.29
N GLN A 53 -6.28 25.15 -10.11
CA GLN A 53 -5.19 25.66 -10.96
C GLN A 53 -4.00 26.16 -10.13
N ASN A 54 -4.23 26.96 -9.09
CA ASN A 54 -3.18 27.44 -8.21
C ASN A 54 -2.55 26.32 -7.35
N ALA A 55 -3.31 25.27 -7.04
CA ALA A 55 -2.83 24.13 -6.29
C ALA A 55 -2.05 23.14 -7.16
N ALA A 56 -2.34 23.01 -8.45
CA ALA A 56 -1.51 22.24 -9.37
C ALA A 56 -0.08 22.82 -9.44
N LEU A 57 0.06 24.13 -9.24
CA LEU A 57 1.35 24.82 -9.16
C LEU A 57 1.96 24.82 -7.75
N ALA A 58 1.25 24.31 -6.74
CA ALA A 58 1.65 24.38 -5.34
C ALA A 58 2.64 23.27 -4.96
N ARG A 59 3.84 23.67 -4.51
CA ARG A 59 4.75 22.75 -3.82
C ARG A 59 4.14 22.27 -2.49
N THR A 60 3.99 20.96 -2.34
CA THR A 60 3.68 20.31 -1.07
C THR A 60 4.99 20.09 -0.30
N ARG A 61 4.90 19.72 0.98
CA ARG A 61 6.08 19.32 1.76
C ARG A 61 6.80 18.11 1.18
N LEU A 62 6.09 17.22 0.48
CA LEU A 62 6.65 16.04 -0.18
C LEU A 62 7.37 16.42 -1.47
N THR A 63 6.73 17.18 -2.35
CA THR A 63 7.38 17.62 -3.60
C THR A 63 8.53 18.59 -3.35
N ALA A 64 8.44 19.41 -2.30
CA ALA A 64 9.56 20.22 -1.84
C ALA A 64 10.71 19.40 -1.22
N PHE A 65 10.45 18.21 -0.66
CA PHE A 65 11.51 17.31 -0.20
C PHE A 65 12.29 16.74 -1.38
N PHE A 66 11.61 16.37 -2.46
CA PHE A 66 12.26 15.98 -3.72
C PHE A 66 13.15 17.09 -4.27
N SER A 67 12.63 18.31 -4.37
CA SER A 67 13.43 19.47 -4.82
C SER A 67 14.57 19.85 -3.86
N LEU A 68 14.40 19.59 -2.56
CA LEU A 68 15.48 19.75 -1.60
C LEU A 68 16.62 18.75 -1.89
N ASN A 69 16.30 17.49 -2.17
CA ASN A 69 17.30 16.48 -2.52
C ASN A 69 18.00 16.76 -3.85
N GLU A 70 17.35 17.44 -4.80
CA GLU A 70 18.02 17.91 -6.03
C GLU A 70 19.10 18.95 -5.72
N THR A 71 18.76 19.93 -4.86
CA THR A 71 19.56 21.14 -4.63
C THR A 71 20.58 21.02 -3.50
N ASP A 72 20.31 20.20 -2.49
CA ASP A 72 21.15 20.03 -1.30
C ASP A 72 21.57 18.56 -1.13
N PRO A 73 22.82 18.21 -1.47
CA PRO A 73 23.34 16.86 -1.26
C PRO A 73 23.30 16.39 0.20
N GLU A 74 23.35 17.30 1.17
CA GLU A 74 23.30 16.95 2.59
C GLU A 74 21.91 16.45 2.99
N ALA A 75 20.84 16.93 2.33
CA ALA A 75 19.48 16.44 2.57
C ALA A 75 19.31 14.97 2.20
N ARG A 76 20.13 14.48 1.25
CA ARG A 76 20.05 13.09 0.74
C ARG A 76 20.42 12.04 1.78
N GLN A 77 21.02 12.42 2.90
CA GLN A 77 21.32 11.48 3.99
C GLN A 77 20.10 11.17 4.88
N TYR A 78 19.03 11.96 4.76
CA TYR A 78 17.87 11.88 5.64
C TYR A 78 16.67 11.23 4.96
N LEU A 79 15.91 10.45 5.73
CA LEU A 79 14.60 9.94 5.34
C LEU A 79 13.57 11.07 5.39
N TYR A 80 12.45 10.92 4.69
CA TYR A 80 11.45 11.97 4.61
C TYR A 80 10.94 12.42 6.00
N HIS A 81 10.76 11.46 6.91
CA HIS A 81 10.35 11.77 8.29
C HIS A 81 11.47 12.39 9.13
N GLU A 82 12.74 12.30 8.76
CA GLU A 82 13.85 12.90 9.49
C GLU A 82 14.07 14.37 9.08
N ILE A 83 13.62 14.78 7.89
CA ILE A 83 13.82 16.13 7.36
C ILE A 83 13.41 17.25 8.33
N PRO A 84 12.24 17.22 9.00
CA PRO A 84 11.86 18.21 10.01
C PRO A 84 12.86 18.45 11.16
N MET A 85 13.72 17.46 11.45
CA MET A 85 14.74 17.55 12.49
C MET A 85 15.93 18.43 12.04
N HIS A 86 16.23 18.42 10.73
CA HIS A 86 17.39 19.11 10.13
C HIS A 86 17.00 20.36 9.32
N TYR A 87 15.76 20.42 8.85
CA TYR A 87 15.23 21.49 8.01
C TYR A 87 13.93 22.04 8.60
N THR A 88 13.68 23.33 8.36
CA THR A 88 12.45 24.01 8.76
C THR A 88 11.63 24.35 7.53
N TRP A 89 10.33 24.08 7.59
CA TRP A 89 9.39 24.44 6.54
C TRP A 89 9.13 25.94 6.52
N ALA A 90 9.45 26.60 5.40
CA ALA A 90 9.08 27.98 5.15
C ALA A 90 7.73 28.03 4.41
N GLU A 91 6.67 28.37 5.14
CA GLU A 91 5.29 28.33 4.62
C GLU A 91 5.08 29.30 3.45
N ARG A 92 5.71 30.48 3.49
CA ARG A 92 5.60 31.51 2.44
C ARG A 92 6.22 31.05 1.12
N ASP A 93 7.42 30.48 1.21
CA ASP A 93 8.21 30.11 0.03
C ASP A 93 8.02 28.64 -0.38
N ARG A 94 7.20 27.90 0.37
CA ARG A 94 6.94 26.45 0.23
C ARG A 94 8.20 25.64 -0.01
N ARG A 95 9.21 25.87 0.83
CA ARG A 95 10.51 25.20 0.74
C ARG A 95 11.03 24.77 2.11
N TRP A 96 11.95 23.81 2.08
CA TRP A 96 12.73 23.40 3.24
C TRP A 96 13.99 24.24 3.33
N ASN A 97 14.21 24.89 4.47
CA ASN A 97 15.42 25.65 4.74
C ASN A 97 16.24 24.96 5.82
N ARG A 98 17.56 24.88 5.64
CA ARG A 98 18.45 24.26 6.62
C ARG A 98 18.33 24.95 7.99
N ARG A 99 18.21 24.16 9.03
CA ARG A 99 18.05 24.65 10.41
C ARG A 99 19.39 25.17 10.93
N ARG A 100 19.39 26.38 11.50
CA ARG A 100 20.60 26.99 12.09
C ARG A 100 20.95 26.47 13.48
N ARG A 101 19.96 25.99 14.24
CA ARG A 101 20.14 25.39 15.59
C ARG A 101 19.37 24.09 15.66
N VAL A 102 20.08 22.96 15.70
CA VAL A 102 19.49 21.63 15.90
C VAL A 102 19.52 21.34 17.39
N MET A 103 18.36 21.38 18.05
CA MET A 103 18.21 20.92 19.43
C MET A 103 17.67 19.48 19.42
N PRO A 104 18.28 18.55 20.17
CA PRO A 104 17.73 17.21 20.35
C PRO A 104 16.30 17.30 20.87
N ASN A 105 15.40 16.49 20.32
CA ASN A 105 14.01 16.37 20.78
C ASN A 105 13.20 17.68 20.78
N GLU A 106 13.47 18.63 19.88
CA GLU A 106 12.59 19.81 19.75
C GLU A 106 11.49 19.62 18.70
N THR A 107 11.76 18.82 17.66
CA THR A 107 10.83 18.61 16.55
C THR A 107 10.62 17.11 16.31
N LEU A 108 9.36 16.69 16.39
CA LEU A 108 8.93 15.35 16.01
C LEU A 108 8.18 15.43 14.68
N SER A 109 8.45 14.51 13.77
CA SER A 109 7.68 14.39 12.54
C SER A 109 6.62 13.31 12.69
N ARG A 110 5.52 13.46 11.96
CA ARG A 110 4.52 12.41 11.75
C ARG A 110 4.07 12.42 10.32
N MET A 111 4.37 11.35 9.58
CA MET A 111 3.69 11.11 8.31
C MET A 111 2.22 10.79 8.58
N TYR A 112 1.33 11.26 7.71
CA TYR A 112 -0.07 10.88 7.80
C TYR A 112 -0.20 9.35 7.74
N ALA A 113 -1.13 8.82 8.53
CA ALA A 113 -1.54 7.43 8.40
C ALA A 113 -2.19 7.25 7.04
N VAL A 114 -1.84 6.16 6.35
CA VAL A 114 -2.43 5.77 5.08
C VAL A 114 -3.13 4.44 5.32
N ASN A 115 -4.37 4.33 4.87
CA ASN A 115 -5.13 3.08 4.93
C ASN A 115 -4.40 2.03 4.09
N PRO A 116 -4.10 0.82 4.62
CA PRO A 116 -3.51 -0.26 3.84
C PRO A 116 -4.28 -0.61 2.56
N LEU A 117 -5.60 -0.38 2.53
CA LEU A 117 -6.43 -0.57 1.32
C LEU A 117 -6.13 0.44 0.20
N ASP A 118 -5.54 1.59 0.52
CA ASP A 118 -4.98 2.54 -0.46
C ASP A 118 -3.55 2.10 -0.82
N ARG A 119 -3.48 0.97 -1.53
CA ARG A 119 -2.24 0.19 -1.74
C ARG A 119 -1.09 1.04 -2.28
N GLU A 120 -1.30 1.79 -3.36
CA GLU A 120 -0.24 2.60 -3.98
C GLU A 120 0.30 3.68 -3.03
N ARG A 121 -0.58 4.39 -2.32
CA ARG A 121 -0.15 5.43 -1.36
C ARG A 121 0.51 4.80 -0.13
N PHE A 122 0.05 3.63 0.30
CA PHE A 122 0.64 2.89 1.41
C PHE A 122 2.06 2.42 1.06
N LEU A 123 2.26 1.88 -0.14
CA LEU A 123 3.57 1.48 -0.66
C LEU A 123 4.50 2.68 -0.82
N LEU A 124 4.02 3.82 -1.33
CA LEU A 124 4.80 5.05 -1.36
C LEU A 124 5.22 5.49 0.04
N ARG A 125 4.31 5.42 1.03
CA ARG A 125 4.64 5.71 2.44
C ARG A 125 5.71 4.76 2.97
N LEU A 126 5.60 3.47 2.67
CA LEU A 126 6.58 2.46 3.06
C LEU A 126 7.95 2.79 2.46
N LEU A 127 8.02 3.16 1.18
CA LEU A 127 9.27 3.57 0.55
C LEU A 127 9.82 4.85 1.19
N LEU A 128 9.00 5.87 1.46
CA LEU A 128 9.43 7.12 2.11
C LEU A 128 10.01 6.92 3.53
N LEU A 129 9.69 5.81 4.19
CA LEU A 129 10.27 5.40 5.46
C LEU A 129 11.67 4.79 5.33
N HIS A 130 12.07 4.31 4.15
CA HIS A 130 13.29 3.53 3.96
C HIS A 130 14.23 4.12 2.90
N ARG A 131 13.74 5.06 2.09
CA ARG A 131 14.46 5.64 0.95
C ARG A 131 15.01 7.02 1.27
N ARG A 132 16.34 7.10 1.17
CA ARG A 132 17.12 8.34 1.29
C ARG A 132 17.33 8.99 -0.07
N GLY A 133 17.32 10.33 -0.08
CA GLY A 133 17.64 11.17 -1.23
C GLY A 133 16.81 11.03 -2.52
N PRO A 134 15.52 10.63 -2.51
CA PRO A 134 14.74 10.61 -3.75
C PRO A 134 14.54 12.04 -4.28
N GLN A 135 14.73 12.25 -5.59
CA GLN A 135 14.54 13.56 -6.23
C GLN A 135 13.23 13.66 -7.02
N SER A 136 12.47 12.57 -7.10
CA SER A 136 11.18 12.56 -7.80
C SER A 136 10.33 11.36 -7.38
N PHE A 137 9.06 11.31 -7.82
CA PHE A 137 8.23 10.11 -7.71
C PHE A 137 8.77 8.94 -8.52
N ARG A 138 9.49 9.21 -9.62
CA ARG A 138 10.21 8.19 -10.39
C ARG A 138 11.35 7.60 -9.57
N ASP A 139 12.14 8.43 -8.91
CA ASP A 139 13.26 8.00 -8.05
C ASP A 139 12.80 7.11 -6.89
N MET A 140 11.58 7.35 -6.37
CA MET A 140 10.97 6.48 -5.36
C MET A 140 10.83 5.04 -5.86
N ARG A 141 10.64 4.82 -7.17
CA ARG A 141 10.58 3.50 -7.81
C ARG A 141 11.94 3.00 -8.33
N THR A 142 13.03 3.74 -8.14
CA THR A 142 14.34 3.39 -8.71
C THR A 142 15.23 2.70 -7.70
N VAL A 143 15.42 1.39 -7.76
CA VAL A 143 16.33 0.66 -6.86
C VAL A 143 17.56 0.21 -7.65
N ASP A 144 18.77 0.48 -7.11
CA ASP A 144 20.06 0.16 -7.75
C ASP A 144 20.20 0.61 -9.21
N GLY A 145 19.62 1.77 -9.54
CA GLY A 145 19.63 2.34 -10.89
C GLY A 145 18.55 1.80 -11.84
N ILE A 146 17.75 0.81 -11.41
CA ILE A 146 16.66 0.22 -12.19
C ILE A 146 15.33 0.86 -11.77
N VAL A 147 14.58 1.40 -12.73
CA VAL A 147 13.25 1.98 -12.49
C VAL A 147 12.20 0.88 -12.58
N TYR A 148 11.53 0.60 -11.47
CA TYR A 148 10.48 -0.41 -11.40
C TYR A 148 9.12 0.15 -11.83
N PRO A 149 8.23 -0.70 -12.40
CA PRO A 149 6.93 -0.26 -12.91
C PRO A 149 5.98 0.23 -11.80
N THR A 150 6.04 -0.36 -10.60
CA THR A 150 5.14 -0.04 -9.49
C THR A 150 5.91 0.21 -8.19
N TYR A 151 5.29 0.88 -7.21
CA TYR A 151 5.88 1.02 -5.89
C TYR A 151 6.02 -0.33 -5.18
N ALA A 152 5.13 -1.30 -5.46
CA ALA A 152 5.22 -2.66 -4.93
C ALA A 152 6.50 -3.34 -5.41
N ALA A 153 6.76 -3.33 -6.72
CA ALA A 153 7.95 -3.94 -7.31
C ALA A 153 9.25 -3.27 -6.80
N ALA A 154 9.24 -1.94 -6.63
CA ALA A 154 10.36 -1.24 -6.00
C ALA A 154 10.57 -1.63 -4.53
N ALA A 155 9.48 -1.84 -3.77
CA ALA A 155 9.56 -2.27 -2.37
C ALA A 155 10.07 -3.71 -2.23
N VAL A 156 9.66 -4.62 -3.13
CA VAL A 156 10.22 -5.97 -3.26
C VAL A 156 11.71 -5.92 -3.55
N ALA A 157 12.12 -5.14 -4.56
CA ALA A 157 13.53 -4.99 -4.93
C ALA A 157 14.40 -4.41 -3.79
N LEU A 158 13.81 -3.58 -2.93
CA LEU A 158 14.48 -3.04 -1.74
C LEU A 158 14.45 -4.00 -0.53
N GLY A 159 13.84 -5.19 -0.66
CA GLY A 159 13.68 -6.17 0.42
C GLY A 159 12.71 -5.74 1.52
N LEU A 160 11.77 -4.83 1.22
CA LEU A 160 10.74 -4.38 2.17
C LEU A 160 9.46 -5.21 2.11
N LEU A 161 9.26 -5.94 1.02
CA LEU A 161 8.15 -6.86 0.80
C LEU A 161 8.71 -8.17 0.26
N GLU A 162 8.09 -9.27 0.66
CA GLU A 162 8.34 -10.58 0.05
C GLU A 162 7.64 -10.64 -1.32
N ASP A 163 8.25 -11.36 -2.26
CA ASP A 163 7.60 -11.71 -3.51
C ASP A 163 7.07 -13.14 -3.49
N ASP A 164 6.16 -13.43 -4.41
CA ASP A 164 5.57 -14.76 -4.52
C ASP A 164 6.44 -15.71 -5.36
N GLN A 165 7.72 -15.38 -5.62
CA GLN A 165 8.58 -16.21 -6.50
C GLN A 165 8.79 -17.61 -5.92
N ALA A 166 9.00 -17.72 -4.61
CA ALA A 166 9.13 -19.01 -3.95
C ALA A 166 7.83 -19.83 -4.03
N LEU A 167 6.67 -19.16 -3.95
CA LEU A 167 5.35 -19.79 -4.06
C LEU A 167 5.09 -20.26 -5.49
N LEU A 168 5.43 -19.45 -6.49
CA LEU A 168 5.34 -19.80 -7.91
C LEU A 168 6.26 -20.96 -8.27
N ALA A 169 7.51 -20.96 -7.80
CA ALA A 169 8.44 -22.07 -7.99
C ALA A 169 7.91 -23.35 -7.36
N CYS A 170 7.38 -23.28 -6.13
CA CYS A 170 6.75 -24.40 -5.45
C CYS A 170 5.56 -24.97 -6.25
N MET A 171 4.67 -24.13 -6.77
CA MET A 171 3.54 -24.56 -7.61
C MET A 171 4.03 -25.22 -8.90
N THR A 172 5.05 -24.67 -9.55
CA THR A 172 5.61 -25.20 -10.79
C THR A 172 6.27 -26.56 -10.59
N GLU A 173 7.02 -26.72 -9.50
CA GLU A 173 7.65 -28.00 -9.15
C GLU A 173 6.61 -29.08 -8.80
N SER A 174 5.59 -28.70 -8.03
CA SER A 174 4.49 -29.59 -7.64
C SER A 174 3.66 -30.04 -8.85
N ALA A 175 3.39 -29.15 -9.82
CA ALA A 175 2.65 -29.49 -11.04
C ALA A 175 3.29 -30.62 -11.86
N ALA A 176 4.61 -30.83 -11.74
CA ALA A 176 5.31 -31.92 -12.43
C ALA A 176 5.15 -33.30 -11.77
N VAL A 177 4.71 -33.36 -10.51
CA VAL A 177 4.69 -34.60 -9.71
C VAL A 177 3.32 -34.92 -9.11
N ASP A 178 2.54 -33.90 -8.78
CA ASP A 178 1.27 -34.03 -8.07
C ASP A 178 0.08 -34.10 -9.04
N THR A 179 -1.01 -34.74 -8.59
CA THR A 179 -2.28 -34.71 -9.33
C THR A 179 -2.93 -33.33 -9.25
N PRO A 180 -3.78 -32.93 -10.23
CA PRO A 180 -4.47 -31.64 -10.19
C PRO A 180 -5.27 -31.40 -8.88
N ALA A 181 -5.82 -32.46 -8.29
CA ALA A 181 -6.51 -32.36 -7.00
C ALA A 181 -5.57 -32.02 -5.83
N GLN A 182 -4.38 -32.64 -5.79
CA GLN A 182 -3.33 -32.30 -4.80
C GLN A 182 -2.78 -30.90 -5.04
N LEU A 183 -2.59 -30.50 -6.30
CA LEU A 183 -2.12 -29.17 -6.66
C LEU A 183 -3.13 -28.08 -6.22
N ARG A 184 -4.44 -28.33 -6.35
CA ARG A 184 -5.49 -27.45 -5.79
C ARG A 184 -5.41 -27.35 -4.26
N TYR A 185 -5.10 -28.45 -3.57
CA TYR A 185 -4.91 -28.44 -2.11
C TYR A 185 -3.66 -27.64 -1.71
N LEU A 186 -2.55 -27.77 -2.46
CA LEU A 186 -1.34 -26.98 -2.24
C LEU A 186 -1.62 -25.49 -2.44
N LEU A 187 -2.30 -25.10 -3.53
CA LEU A 187 -2.71 -23.72 -3.76
C LEU A 187 -3.50 -23.18 -2.57
N VAL A 188 -4.52 -23.91 -2.12
CA VAL A 188 -5.35 -23.49 -0.97
C VAL A 188 -4.53 -23.37 0.31
N THR A 189 -3.57 -24.27 0.54
CA THR A 189 -2.64 -24.19 1.68
C THR A 189 -1.81 -22.90 1.61
N ILE A 190 -1.28 -22.57 0.42
CA ILE A 190 -0.53 -21.33 0.20
C ILE A 190 -1.42 -20.11 0.46
N LEU A 191 -2.64 -20.08 -0.06
CA LEU A 191 -3.60 -19.00 0.15
C LEU A 191 -3.93 -18.80 1.64
N LEU A 192 -4.07 -19.88 2.40
CA LEU A 192 -4.43 -19.80 3.81
C LEU A 192 -3.26 -19.39 4.72
N TYR A 193 -2.04 -19.78 4.39
CA TYR A 193 -0.92 -19.76 5.35
C TYR A 193 0.34 -19.01 4.92
N CYS A 194 0.51 -18.67 3.65
CA CYS A 194 1.77 -18.12 3.13
C CYS A 194 1.71 -16.62 2.80
N GLU A 195 0.62 -15.91 3.14
CA GLU A 195 0.45 -14.46 2.93
C GLU A 195 0.87 -13.97 1.52
N ALA A 196 0.43 -14.68 0.47
CA ALA A 196 0.78 -14.36 -0.91
C ALA A 196 0.47 -12.89 -1.26
N ALA A 197 1.44 -12.21 -1.86
CA ALA A 197 1.37 -10.78 -2.21
C ALA A 197 0.36 -10.49 -3.33
N ASP A 198 0.20 -11.43 -4.27
CA ASP A 198 -0.79 -11.42 -5.35
C ASP A 198 -1.39 -12.84 -5.57
N PRO A 199 -2.37 -13.24 -4.75
CA PRO A 199 -3.02 -14.55 -4.85
C PRO A 199 -3.65 -14.83 -6.21
N LEU A 200 -4.16 -13.79 -6.89
CA LEU A 200 -4.76 -13.91 -8.21
C LEU A 200 -3.71 -14.23 -9.26
N ALA A 201 -2.56 -13.53 -9.25
CA ALA A 201 -1.47 -13.82 -10.16
C ALA A 201 -0.92 -15.24 -9.97
N LEU A 202 -0.80 -15.70 -8.72
CA LEU A 202 -0.41 -17.08 -8.40
C LEU A 202 -1.39 -18.11 -8.99
N TYR A 203 -2.70 -17.91 -8.78
CA TYR A 203 -3.74 -18.78 -9.35
C TYR A 203 -3.69 -18.78 -10.90
N MET A 204 -3.61 -17.61 -11.52
CA MET A 204 -3.58 -17.49 -12.98
C MET A 204 -2.36 -18.19 -13.59
N ALA A 205 -1.21 -18.13 -12.92
CA ALA A 205 0.02 -18.80 -13.38
C ALA A 205 -0.07 -20.33 -13.33
N SER A 206 -0.89 -20.89 -12.44
CA SER A 206 -1.04 -22.34 -12.25
C SER A 206 -2.38 -22.89 -12.77
N GLU A 207 -3.21 -22.04 -13.39
CA GLU A 207 -4.61 -22.34 -13.69
C GLU A 207 -4.79 -23.58 -14.57
N GLU A 208 -3.93 -23.72 -15.58
CA GLU A 208 -3.98 -24.79 -16.57
C GLU A 208 -3.74 -26.17 -15.92
N ASP A 209 -2.71 -26.27 -15.08
CA ASP A 209 -2.38 -27.49 -14.35
C ASP A 209 -3.47 -27.83 -13.32
N LEU A 210 -4.00 -26.81 -12.63
CA LEU A 210 -5.05 -26.97 -11.63
C LEU A 210 -6.36 -27.50 -12.22
N ARG A 211 -6.71 -27.19 -13.47
CA ARG A 211 -7.97 -27.62 -14.10
C ARG A 211 -7.84 -28.86 -14.98
N GLN A 212 -6.66 -29.45 -15.08
CA GLN A 212 -6.33 -30.46 -16.09
C GLN A 212 -7.24 -31.69 -16.04
N ASP A 213 -7.55 -32.21 -14.85
CA ASP A 213 -8.47 -33.34 -14.64
C ASP A 213 -9.90 -33.03 -15.09
N PHE A 214 -10.40 -31.83 -14.76
CA PHE A 214 -11.70 -31.37 -15.23
C PHE A 214 -11.74 -31.19 -16.75
N PHE A 215 -10.68 -30.65 -17.35
CA PHE A 215 -10.60 -30.50 -18.80
C PHE A 215 -10.56 -31.86 -19.50
N HIS A 216 -9.84 -32.85 -18.97
CA HIS A 216 -9.84 -34.21 -19.51
C HIS A 216 -11.22 -34.87 -19.50
N ARG A 217 -12.03 -34.62 -18.46
CA ARG A 217 -13.38 -35.15 -18.33
C ARG A 217 -14.41 -34.41 -19.17
N LEU A 218 -14.39 -33.07 -19.14
CA LEU A 218 -15.43 -32.22 -19.70
C LEU A 218 -15.15 -31.80 -21.15
N ARG A 219 -13.87 -31.73 -21.56
CA ARG A 219 -13.42 -31.28 -22.89
C ARG A 219 -13.92 -29.88 -23.29
N ASP A 220 -14.18 -29.04 -22.29
CA ASP A 220 -14.67 -27.68 -22.40
C ASP A 220 -13.88 -26.81 -21.43
N GLU A 221 -13.30 -25.71 -21.91
CA GLU A 221 -12.42 -24.86 -21.10
C GLU A 221 -13.17 -24.10 -20.02
N ASP A 222 -14.32 -23.51 -20.35
CA ASP A 222 -15.09 -22.67 -19.44
C ASP A 222 -15.72 -23.53 -18.33
N ARG A 223 -16.24 -24.71 -18.70
CA ARG A 223 -16.74 -25.67 -17.71
C ARG A 223 -15.63 -26.23 -16.83
N ALA A 224 -14.45 -26.51 -17.38
CA ALA A 224 -13.31 -26.99 -16.59
C ALA A 224 -12.79 -25.92 -15.61
N ARG A 225 -12.71 -24.66 -16.04
CA ARG A 225 -12.36 -23.51 -15.20
C ARG A 225 -13.39 -23.32 -14.09
N ALA A 226 -14.69 -23.33 -14.41
CA ALA A 226 -15.76 -23.22 -13.42
C ALA A 226 -15.69 -24.35 -12.37
N ALA A 227 -15.53 -25.61 -12.82
CA ALA A 227 -15.40 -26.75 -11.91
C ALA A 227 -14.13 -26.67 -11.03
N CYS A 228 -13.02 -26.19 -11.57
CA CYS A 228 -11.78 -25.96 -10.83
C CYS A 228 -11.96 -24.90 -9.74
N LEU A 229 -12.53 -23.74 -10.09
CA LEU A 229 -12.82 -22.66 -9.15
C LEU A 229 -13.79 -23.11 -8.06
N ASP A 230 -14.83 -23.88 -8.41
CA ASP A 230 -15.76 -24.43 -7.44
C ASP A 230 -15.08 -25.43 -6.49
N ALA A 231 -14.20 -26.30 -7.00
CA ALA A 231 -13.40 -27.20 -6.16
C ALA A 231 -12.48 -26.44 -5.18
N ILE A 232 -11.80 -25.38 -5.65
CA ILE A 232 -10.97 -24.50 -4.80
C ILE A 232 -11.87 -23.80 -3.76
N GLY A 233 -13.04 -23.30 -4.19
CA GLY A 233 -14.01 -22.65 -3.32
C GLY A 233 -14.49 -23.54 -2.18
N ARG A 234 -14.79 -24.82 -2.46
CA ARG A 234 -15.18 -25.81 -1.44
C ARG A 234 -14.06 -26.08 -0.43
N LEU A 235 -12.81 -26.16 -0.89
CA LEU A 235 -11.65 -26.32 0.00
C LEU A 235 -11.49 -25.10 0.93
N LEU A 236 -11.68 -23.88 0.42
CA LEU A 236 -11.61 -22.66 1.22
C LEU A 236 -12.78 -22.53 2.22
N GLN A 237 -13.98 -22.97 1.84
CA GLN A 237 -15.15 -22.94 2.73
C GLN A 237 -14.92 -23.72 4.03
N GLY A 238 -14.15 -24.82 3.99
CA GLY A 238 -13.75 -25.57 5.19
C GLY A 238 -12.96 -24.75 6.21
N HIS A 239 -12.36 -23.64 5.77
CA HIS A 239 -11.61 -22.70 6.60
C HIS A 239 -12.35 -21.36 6.82
N GLY A 240 -13.63 -21.29 6.45
CA GLY A 240 -14.44 -20.06 6.58
C GLY A 240 -14.01 -18.94 5.63
N LYS A 241 -13.33 -19.29 4.53
CA LYS A 241 -12.86 -18.37 3.50
C LYS A 241 -13.59 -18.59 2.18
N THR A 242 -13.53 -17.60 1.31
CA THR A 242 -14.13 -17.59 -0.03
C THR A 242 -13.10 -17.22 -1.09
N LEU A 243 -13.40 -17.49 -2.36
CA LEU A 243 -12.55 -17.07 -3.49
C LEU A 243 -12.35 -15.54 -3.52
N ALA A 244 -13.40 -14.79 -3.17
CA ALA A 244 -13.39 -13.34 -3.13
C ALA A 244 -12.41 -12.76 -2.09
N ASP A 245 -12.16 -13.47 -0.98
CA ASP A 245 -11.17 -13.04 0.03
C ASP A 245 -9.74 -12.96 -0.54
N TYR A 246 -9.49 -13.67 -1.63
CA TYR A 246 -8.21 -13.75 -2.33
C TYR A 246 -8.26 -13.09 -3.73
N GLY A 247 -9.35 -12.43 -4.08
CA GLY A 247 -9.52 -11.79 -5.39
C GLY A 247 -9.66 -12.77 -6.56
N LEU A 248 -9.91 -14.06 -6.29
CA LEU A 248 -10.19 -15.05 -7.33
C LEU A 248 -11.61 -14.89 -7.87
N PRO A 249 -11.84 -15.17 -9.17
CA PRO A 249 -13.17 -15.12 -9.75
C PRO A 249 -14.07 -16.20 -9.15
N ASN A 250 -15.35 -15.88 -8.97
CA ASN A 250 -16.34 -16.89 -8.60
C ASN A 250 -16.65 -17.80 -9.81
N PRO A 251 -16.90 -19.10 -9.58
CA PRO A 251 -17.29 -19.99 -10.67
C PRO A 251 -18.64 -19.57 -11.25
N ASP A 252 -18.78 -19.71 -12.57
CA ASP A 252 -20.08 -19.55 -13.22
C ASP A 252 -20.96 -20.75 -12.89
N VAL A 253 -21.99 -20.52 -12.08
CA VAL A 253 -22.92 -21.56 -11.60
C VAL A 253 -23.67 -22.21 -12.76
N ALA A 254 -23.90 -21.52 -13.88
CA ALA A 254 -24.57 -22.10 -15.03
C ALA A 254 -23.74 -23.17 -15.75
N LEU A 255 -22.41 -23.16 -15.55
CA LEU A 255 -21.47 -24.12 -16.16
C LEU A 255 -21.19 -25.33 -15.24
N LEU A 256 -21.63 -25.27 -13.99
CA LEU A 256 -21.55 -26.35 -13.02
C LEU A 256 -22.80 -27.25 -13.19
N GLU A 257 -22.74 -28.22 -14.11
CA GLU A 257 -23.82 -29.21 -14.22
C GLU A 257 -23.93 -30.07 -12.95
N GLU A 258 -25.17 -30.37 -12.52
CA GLU A 258 -25.48 -31.46 -11.60
C GLU A 258 -25.18 -32.80 -12.30
N ASP A 259 -24.46 -33.70 -11.63
CA ASP A 259 -24.33 -35.09 -12.11
C ASP A 259 -25.74 -35.69 -12.23
N ALA A 260 -26.27 -35.76 -13.44
CA ALA A 260 -27.50 -36.49 -13.74
C ALA A 260 -27.22 -37.99 -13.58
N GLY A 261 -27.71 -38.55 -12.46
CA GLY A 261 -28.16 -39.93 -12.29
C GLY A 261 -27.21 -41.05 -12.77
N GLY A 262 -26.51 -41.66 -11.81
CA GLY A 262 -26.07 -43.06 -11.92
C GLY A 262 -26.88 -43.91 -10.95
N ASP A 263 -27.89 -44.61 -11.47
CA ASP A 263 -28.54 -45.79 -10.85
C ASP A 263 -27.52 -46.91 -10.57
#